data_AF-A0A2N2G2E4-F1
#
_entry.id   AF-A0A2N2G2E4-F1
#
_cell.length_a   1.000
_cell.length_b   1.000
_cell.length_c   1.000
_cell.angle_alpha   90.00
_cell.angle_beta   90.00
_cell.angle_gamma   90.00
#
_symmetry.space_group_name_H-M   'P 1'
#
loop_
_entity.id
_entity.type
_entity.pdbx_description
1 polymer ?
#
loop_
_entity_poly.entity_id
_entity_poly.type
_entity_poly.pdbx_seq_one_letter_code
_entity_poly.pdbx_strand_id
1 'polypeptide(L)'
;MSILSNFVKEFKTTYAKKEEVFEKGLVGDIKRIKAALLDPKFMPSSSLEAILDKQIRRARYPMEVAITGQFSAGKSTFLNALLSRNILPTGITPVTSKVNFINYGEEYKLKITYKSGAEEYHSIENIAAFTDQRQKDMDEIKYLTLYAPMDVLKDISFVDTPGLNSQSQSDTDTTKRVLRDVGGIIWLTLIDNAGKQSEAKILEEYLSHFKNKSL
;
A
#
# COMPACT_ATOMS: atom_id res chain seq x y z
N MET A 1 -19.21 52.01 22.15
CA MET A 1 -17.92 51.57 21.58
C MET A 1 -17.65 50.05 21.70
N SER A 2 -18.46 49.22 22.38
CA SER A 2 -18.11 47.80 22.65
C SER A 2 -18.48 46.78 21.58
N ILE A 3 -19.53 47.01 20.77
CA ILE A 3 -19.95 46.05 19.73
C ILE A 3 -18.95 46.00 18.58
N LEU A 4 -18.49 47.17 18.12
CA LEU A 4 -17.53 47.25 17.01
C LEU A 4 -16.17 46.64 17.40
N SER A 5 -15.72 46.85 18.64
CA SER A 5 -14.48 46.24 19.14
C SER A 5 -14.60 44.72 19.29
N ASN A 6 -15.76 44.21 19.75
CA ASN A 6 -16.01 42.78 19.85
C ASN A 6 -16.09 42.13 18.46
N PHE A 7 -16.80 42.77 17.52
CA PHE A 7 -16.84 42.32 16.13
C PHE A 7 -15.45 42.28 15.50
N VAL A 8 -14.65 43.35 15.64
CA VAL A 8 -13.27 43.38 15.11
C VAL A 8 -12.41 42.31 15.78
N LYS A 9 -12.58 42.05 17.07
CA LYS A 9 -11.85 41.01 17.81
C LYS A 9 -12.23 39.61 17.33
N GLU A 10 -13.52 39.30 17.20
CA GLU A 10 -13.99 38.02 16.69
C GLU A 10 -13.63 37.83 15.23
N PHE A 11 -13.80 38.85 14.39
CA PHE A 11 -13.40 38.81 12.98
C PHE A 11 -11.89 38.55 12.85
N LYS A 12 -11.05 39.25 13.62
CA LYS A 12 -9.61 38.94 13.64
C LYS A 12 -9.33 37.54 14.19
N THR A 13 -10.06 37.05 15.18
CA THR A 13 -9.82 35.71 15.73
C THR A 13 -10.18 34.60 14.74
N THR A 14 -11.28 34.78 14.00
CA THR A 14 -11.81 33.81 13.03
C THR A 14 -11.11 33.89 11.67
N TYR A 15 -10.71 35.09 11.24
CA TYR A 15 -10.18 35.34 9.89
C TYR A 15 -8.73 35.83 9.85
N ALA A 16 -8.07 36.11 10.97
CA ALA A 16 -6.62 36.33 10.93
C ALA A 16 -5.95 35.01 10.58
N LYS A 17 -5.31 34.98 9.41
CA LYS A 17 -4.43 33.88 9.02
C LYS A 17 -3.32 33.78 10.06
N LYS A 18 -3.39 32.74 10.90
CA LYS A 18 -2.21 32.30 11.66
C LYS A 18 -1.15 31.94 10.62
N GLU A 19 0.09 32.36 10.84
CA GLU A 19 1.21 31.83 10.06
C GLU A 19 1.28 30.32 10.33
N GLU A 20 0.86 29.53 9.34
CA GLU A 20 1.00 28.09 9.40
C GLU A 20 2.47 27.75 9.16
N VAL A 21 3.13 27.28 10.22
CA VAL A 21 4.48 26.75 10.14
C VAL A 21 4.39 25.32 9.60
N PHE A 22 4.89 25.11 8.39
CA PHE A 22 4.96 23.80 7.77
C PHE A 22 6.30 23.13 8.09
N GLU A 23 6.27 21.80 8.25
CA GLU A 23 7.49 20.99 8.33
C GLU A 23 8.33 21.13 7.05
N LYS A 24 9.62 20.80 7.10
CA LYS A 24 10.48 20.79 5.90
C LYS A 24 10.28 19.48 5.11
N GLY A 25 10.51 19.53 3.80
CA GLY A 25 10.45 18.38 2.91
C GLY A 25 9.07 18.17 2.27
N LEU A 26 8.94 17.08 1.50
CA LEU A 26 7.81 16.83 0.60
C LEU A 26 6.44 16.92 1.30
N VAL A 27 6.30 16.37 2.51
CA VAL A 27 5.04 16.40 3.27
C VAL A 27 4.64 17.84 3.62
N GLY A 28 5.62 18.65 4.03
CA GLY A 28 5.41 20.06 4.34
C GLY A 28 5.02 20.88 3.12
N ASP A 29 5.63 20.59 1.97
CA ASP A 29 5.31 21.23 0.70
C ASP A 29 3.88 20.87 0.25
N ILE A 30 3.49 19.60 0.35
CA ILE A 30 2.11 19.17 0.05
C ILE A 30 1.12 19.84 0.99
N LYS A 31 1.42 19.94 2.29
CA LYS A 31 0.56 20.64 3.26
C LYS A 31 0.39 22.11 2.93
N ARG A 32 1.46 22.78 2.51
CA ARG A 32 1.42 24.18 2.07
C ARG A 32 0.51 24.36 0.86
N ILE A 33 0.64 23.48 -0.13
CA ILE A 33 -0.24 23.46 -1.31
C ILE A 33 -1.69 23.18 -0.89
N LYS A 34 -1.92 22.21 0.01
CA LYS A 34 -3.25 21.88 0.53
C LYS A 34 -3.90 23.10 1.20
N ALA A 35 -3.18 23.80 2.06
CA ALA A 35 -3.69 25.01 2.73
C ALA A 35 -4.04 26.13 1.73
N ALA A 36 -3.24 26.30 0.68
CA ALA A 36 -3.50 27.31 -0.36
C ALA A 36 -4.71 26.96 -1.24
N LEU A 37 -4.84 25.68 -1.63
CA LEU A 37 -5.91 25.21 -2.52
C LEU A 37 -7.24 25.00 -1.81
N LEU A 38 -7.22 24.69 -0.51
CA LEU A 38 -8.43 24.54 0.31
C LEU A 38 -8.84 25.82 1.05
N ASP A 39 -8.28 26.98 0.68
CA ASP A 39 -8.73 28.27 1.23
C ASP A 39 -10.23 28.43 0.97
N PRO A 40 -11.06 28.68 2.01
CA PRO A 40 -12.52 28.74 1.89
C PRO A 40 -13.03 29.68 0.80
N LYS A 41 -12.25 30.71 0.43
CA LYS A 41 -12.59 31.63 -0.66
C LYS A 41 -12.74 30.95 -2.02
N PHE A 42 -12.14 29.77 -2.21
CA PHE A 42 -12.21 28.98 -3.44
C PHE A 42 -13.32 27.94 -3.44
N MET A 43 -14.06 27.77 -2.33
CA MET A 43 -15.12 26.78 -2.18
C MET A 43 -14.70 25.38 -2.67
N PRO A 44 -13.62 24.80 -2.11
CA PRO A 44 -13.06 23.55 -2.61
C PRO A 44 -14.05 22.38 -2.51
N SER A 45 -13.96 21.45 -3.45
CA SER A 45 -14.76 20.23 -3.40
C SER A 45 -14.17 19.21 -2.41
N SER A 46 -15.03 18.37 -1.83
CA SER A 46 -14.61 17.23 -1.01
C SER A 46 -13.69 16.27 -1.75
N SER A 47 -13.86 16.14 -3.07
CA SER A 47 -12.98 15.35 -3.93
C SER A 47 -11.54 15.89 -3.96
N LEU A 48 -11.36 17.21 -4.02
CA LEU A 48 -10.03 17.84 -4.00
C LEU A 48 -9.34 17.62 -2.65
N GLU A 49 -10.08 17.82 -1.56
CA GLU A 49 -9.58 17.55 -0.21
C GLU A 49 -9.11 16.09 -0.06
N ALA A 50 -9.95 15.14 -0.49
CA ALA A 50 -9.62 13.71 -0.44
C ALA A 50 -8.37 13.35 -1.26
N ILE A 51 -8.16 13.98 -2.42
CA ILE A 51 -6.96 13.78 -3.25
C ILE A 51 -5.72 14.29 -2.51
N LEU A 52 -5.76 15.49 -1.93
CA LEU A 52 -4.63 16.08 -1.21
C LEU A 52 -4.29 15.29 0.06
N ASP A 53 -5.30 14.81 0.79
CA ASP A 53 -5.11 13.90 1.92
C ASP A 53 -4.49 12.57 1.51
N LYS A 54 -4.86 12.04 0.34
CA LYS A 54 -4.20 10.85 -0.22
C LYS A 54 -2.72 11.13 -0.50
N GLN A 55 -2.33 12.30 -0.98
CA GLN A 55 -0.92 12.63 -1.23
C GLN A 55 -0.12 12.80 0.07
N ILE A 56 -0.68 13.48 1.07
CA ILE A 56 -0.03 13.61 2.40
C ILE A 56 0.19 12.23 3.01
N ARG A 57 -0.82 11.35 2.92
CA ARG A 57 -0.68 9.97 3.37
C ARG A 57 0.45 9.26 2.63
N ARG A 58 0.44 9.27 1.30
CA ARG A 58 1.52 8.63 0.51
C ARG A 58 2.92 9.15 0.84
N ALA A 59 3.06 10.45 1.11
CA ALA A 59 4.36 11.04 1.46
C ALA A 59 4.83 10.71 2.89
N ARG A 60 3.95 10.18 3.75
CA ARG A 60 4.27 9.80 5.14
C ARG A 60 4.49 8.31 5.33
N TYR A 61 3.96 7.48 4.43
CA TYR A 61 4.06 6.03 4.53
C TYR A 61 5.27 5.51 3.73
N PRO A 62 5.88 4.39 4.16
CA PRO A 62 6.89 3.70 3.39
C PRO A 62 6.41 3.45 1.94
N MET A 63 7.32 3.56 0.99
CA MET A 63 7.02 3.31 -0.41
C MET A 63 6.64 1.85 -0.61
N GLU A 64 5.43 1.58 -1.12
CA GLU A 64 5.02 0.21 -1.44
C GLU A 64 5.75 -0.29 -2.71
N VAL A 65 6.38 -1.44 -2.60
CA VAL A 65 7.06 -2.15 -3.69
C VAL A 65 6.42 -3.53 -3.85
N ALA A 66 5.77 -3.76 -4.99
CA ALA A 66 5.16 -5.05 -5.27
C ALA A 66 6.16 -6.06 -5.80
N ILE A 67 6.11 -7.28 -5.26
CA ILE A 67 6.80 -8.45 -5.81
C ILE A 67 5.82 -9.19 -6.70
N THR A 68 6.13 -9.28 -7.99
CA THR A 68 5.25 -9.87 -8.99
C THR A 68 6.04 -10.74 -9.97
N GLY A 69 5.32 -11.56 -10.73
CA GLY A 69 5.90 -12.55 -11.63
C GLY A 69 4.98 -13.74 -11.80
N GLN A 70 5.33 -14.61 -12.74
CA GLN A 70 4.55 -15.82 -13.02
C GLN A 70 4.36 -16.69 -11.77
N PHE A 71 3.37 -17.57 -11.86
CA PHE A 71 3.14 -18.57 -10.84
C PHE A 71 4.42 -19.41 -10.62
N SER A 72 4.74 -19.71 -9.36
CA SER A 72 5.97 -20.44 -8.97
C SER A 72 7.31 -19.82 -9.41
N ALA A 73 7.35 -18.51 -9.71
CA ALA A 73 8.60 -17.80 -10.05
C ALA A 73 9.54 -17.54 -8.85
N GLY A 74 9.29 -18.15 -7.68
CA GLY A 74 10.14 -17.98 -6.49
C GLY A 74 9.88 -16.72 -5.65
N LYS A 75 8.73 -16.05 -5.81
CA LYS A 75 8.39 -14.81 -5.08
C LYS A 75 8.48 -14.95 -3.55
N SER A 76 7.79 -15.95 -2.99
CA SER A 76 7.80 -16.22 -1.55
C SER A 76 9.20 -16.61 -1.06
N THR A 77 9.98 -17.34 -1.86
CA THR A 77 11.38 -17.69 -1.55
C THR A 77 12.27 -16.45 -1.52
N PHE A 78 12.13 -15.54 -2.48
CA PHE A 78 12.84 -14.26 -2.51
C PHE A 78 12.52 -13.41 -1.28
N LEU A 79 11.24 -13.32 -0.92
CA LEU A 79 10.80 -12.57 0.26
C LEU A 79 11.28 -13.21 1.57
N ASN A 80 11.29 -14.54 1.67
CA ASN A 80 11.86 -15.24 2.83
C ASN A 80 13.37 -15.01 2.96
N ALA A 81 14.10 -14.99 1.84
CA ALA A 81 15.51 -14.64 1.82
C ALA A 81 15.74 -13.18 2.27
N LEU A 82 14.89 -12.26 1.79
CA LEU A 82 14.92 -10.86 2.22
C LEU A 82 14.66 -10.71 3.72
N LEU A 83 13.67 -11.44 4.26
CA LEU A 83 13.34 -11.49 5.67
C LEU A 83 14.37 -12.25 6.53
N SER A 84 15.36 -12.90 5.90
CA SER A 84 16.29 -13.82 6.54
C SER A 84 15.60 -14.92 7.38
N ARG A 85 14.36 -15.27 7.02
CA ARG A 85 13.51 -16.23 7.74
C ARG A 85 12.54 -16.91 6.77
N ASN A 86 12.25 -18.18 7.02
CA ASN A 86 11.28 -18.95 6.24
C ASN A 86 9.87 -18.77 6.82
N ILE A 87 9.23 -17.62 6.54
CA ILE A 87 7.92 -17.24 7.12
C ILE A 87 6.81 -17.48 6.12
N LEU A 88 6.94 -16.93 4.92
CA LEU A 88 5.93 -17.05 3.88
C LEU A 88 5.88 -18.50 3.37
N PRO A 89 4.68 -19.07 3.15
CA PRO A 89 4.56 -20.41 2.61
C PRO A 89 5.18 -20.50 1.21
N THR A 90 6.00 -21.52 0.97
CA THR A 90 6.65 -21.79 -0.31
C THR A 90 6.15 -23.14 -0.86
N GLY A 91 5.81 -23.22 -2.15
CA GLY A 91 5.37 -24.47 -2.77
C GLY A 91 4.98 -24.32 -4.24
N ILE A 92 4.83 -25.46 -4.93
CA ILE A 92 4.45 -25.54 -6.35
C ILE A 92 2.93 -25.43 -6.54
N THR A 93 2.15 -25.70 -5.50
CA THR A 93 0.68 -25.47 -5.48
C THR A 93 0.38 -24.01 -5.11
N PRO A 94 -0.75 -23.42 -5.54
CA PRO A 94 -1.07 -22.03 -5.22
C PRO A 94 -1.28 -21.84 -3.71
N VAL A 95 -0.24 -21.34 -3.01
CA VAL A 95 -0.28 -21.17 -1.55
C VAL A 95 -0.60 -19.73 -1.12
N THR A 96 -0.62 -18.77 -2.04
CA THR A 96 -0.87 -17.34 -1.74
C THR A 96 -2.08 -16.83 -2.51
N SER A 97 -3.29 -16.95 -1.96
CA SER A 97 -4.51 -16.30 -2.48
C SER A 97 -4.64 -14.84 -2.07
N LYS A 98 -4.01 -14.45 -0.94
CA LYS A 98 -4.18 -13.13 -0.35
C LYS A 98 -2.93 -12.28 -0.51
N VAL A 99 -3.15 -10.98 -0.67
CA VAL A 99 -2.08 -9.98 -0.66
C VAL A 99 -1.45 -9.95 0.73
N ASN A 100 -0.13 -10.10 0.80
CA ASN A 100 0.64 -9.96 2.03
C ASN A 100 1.42 -8.65 1.99
N PHE A 101 1.20 -7.80 2.97
CA PHE A 101 2.05 -6.64 3.23
C PHE A 101 3.16 -7.03 4.18
N ILE A 102 4.38 -6.56 3.94
CA ILE A 102 5.52 -6.71 4.83
C ILE A 102 5.93 -5.29 5.23
N ASN A 103 5.66 -4.95 6.48
CA ASN A 103 5.82 -3.61 7.03
C ASN A 103 6.81 -3.62 8.19
N TYR A 104 7.38 -2.45 8.48
CA TYR A 104 8.19 -2.30 9.68
C TYR A 104 7.35 -2.49 10.94
N GLY A 105 7.86 -3.28 11.88
CA GLY A 105 7.41 -3.30 13.27
C GLY A 105 8.56 -3.66 14.18
N GLU A 106 8.48 -3.26 15.46
CA GLU A 106 9.55 -3.53 16.43
C GLU A 106 9.74 -5.03 16.71
N GLU A 107 8.71 -5.82 16.44
CA GLU A 107 8.70 -7.27 16.62
C GLU A 107 8.03 -7.96 15.43
N TYR A 108 8.32 -9.26 15.29
CA TYR A 108 7.62 -10.09 14.33
C TYR A 108 6.16 -10.30 14.75
N LYS A 109 5.23 -9.88 13.91
CA LYS A 109 3.79 -9.99 14.20
C LYS A 109 2.99 -10.22 12.93
N LEU A 110 1.95 -11.05 13.01
CA LEU A 110 0.99 -11.20 11.93
C LEU A 110 -0.29 -10.45 12.28
N LYS A 111 -0.80 -9.66 11.34
CA LYS A 111 -2.10 -9.01 11.41
C LYS A 111 -2.99 -9.51 10.27
N ILE A 112 -4.19 -9.97 10.62
CA ILE A 112 -5.25 -10.34 9.68
C ILE A 112 -6.21 -9.17 9.58
N THR A 113 -6.51 -8.72 8.37
CA THR A 113 -7.55 -7.71 8.14
C THR A 113 -8.69 -8.34 7.36
N TYR A 114 -9.88 -8.32 7.94
CA TYR A 114 -11.08 -8.89 7.34
C TYR A 114 -11.80 -7.88 6.44
N LYS A 115 -12.66 -8.37 5.54
CA LYS A 115 -13.50 -7.55 4.66
C LYS A 115 -14.47 -6.67 5.47
N SER A 116 -14.91 -7.15 6.62
CA SER A 116 -15.72 -6.40 7.60
C SER A 116 -14.99 -5.19 8.22
N GLY A 117 -13.65 -5.13 8.09
CA GLY A 117 -12.80 -4.15 8.76
C GLY A 117 -12.31 -4.60 10.14
N ALA A 118 -12.73 -5.77 10.62
CA ALA A 118 -12.17 -6.36 11.83
C ALA A 118 -10.67 -6.67 11.63
N GLU A 119 -9.92 -6.61 12.74
CA GLU A 119 -8.49 -6.88 12.75
C GLU A 119 -8.14 -7.88 13.85
N GLU A 120 -7.30 -8.85 13.52
CA GLU A 120 -6.79 -9.83 14.47
C GLU A 120 -5.27 -9.89 14.42
N TYR A 121 -4.65 -10.24 15.54
CA TYR A 121 -3.22 -10.35 15.67
C TYR A 121 -2.82 -11.75 16.11
N HIS A 122 -1.82 -12.30 15.42
CA HIS A 122 -1.34 -13.66 15.63
C HIS A 122 0.19 -13.68 15.59
N SER A 123 0.76 -14.81 16.04
CA SER A 123 2.18 -15.10 15.83
C SER A 123 2.47 -15.33 14.35
N ILE A 124 3.68 -15.00 13.90
CA ILE A 124 4.06 -15.14 12.48
C ILE A 124 4.07 -16.60 12.00
N GLU A 125 4.27 -17.54 12.92
CA GLU A 125 4.25 -18.98 12.66
C GLU A 125 2.87 -19.47 12.20
N ASN A 126 1.81 -18.73 12.53
CA ASN A 126 0.44 -19.07 12.14
C ASN A 126 0.08 -18.63 10.72
N ILE A 127 0.98 -17.94 10.00
CA ILE A 127 0.69 -17.41 8.66
C ILE A 127 0.20 -18.49 7.69
N ALA A 128 0.78 -19.69 7.75
CA ALA A 128 0.41 -20.81 6.88
C ALA A 128 -1.08 -21.19 7.01
N ALA A 129 -1.65 -21.07 8.22
CA ALA A 129 -3.08 -21.32 8.45
C ALA A 129 -3.96 -20.29 7.74
N PHE A 130 -3.48 -19.06 7.59
CA PHE A 130 -4.23 -17.95 7.00
C PHE A 130 -3.93 -17.72 5.51
N THR A 131 -3.09 -18.55 4.91
CA THR A 131 -2.74 -18.48 3.48
C THR A 131 -3.21 -19.71 2.70
N ASP A 132 -3.51 -20.82 3.37
CA ASP A 132 -3.96 -22.05 2.71
C ASP A 132 -5.38 -21.89 2.15
N GLN A 133 -5.49 -21.89 0.81
CA GLN A 133 -6.73 -21.72 0.05
C GLN A 133 -7.80 -22.80 0.33
N ARG A 134 -7.42 -23.91 0.98
CA ARG A 134 -8.34 -25.01 1.31
C ARG A 134 -9.19 -24.73 2.55
N GLN A 135 -8.89 -23.67 3.31
CA GLN A 135 -9.69 -23.31 4.49
C GLN A 135 -10.89 -22.44 4.12
N LYS A 136 -12.08 -22.80 4.63
CA LYS A 136 -13.38 -22.16 4.30
C LYS A 136 -13.47 -20.68 4.72
N ASP A 137 -12.72 -20.26 5.74
CA ASP A 137 -12.82 -18.89 6.29
C ASP A 137 -11.94 -17.87 5.54
N MET A 138 -11.21 -18.32 4.50
CA MET A 138 -10.36 -17.46 3.67
C MET A 138 -11.12 -16.36 2.93
N ASP A 139 -12.41 -16.55 2.63
CA ASP A 139 -13.17 -15.58 1.84
C ASP A 139 -13.40 -14.27 2.60
N GLU A 140 -13.45 -14.29 3.92
CA GLU A 140 -13.63 -13.09 4.73
C GLU A 140 -12.34 -12.28 4.91
N ILE A 141 -11.18 -12.89 4.62
CA ILE A 141 -9.89 -12.20 4.74
C ILE A 141 -9.68 -11.28 3.54
N LYS A 142 -9.40 -10.00 3.84
CA LYS A 142 -9.11 -8.96 2.85
C LYS A 142 -7.62 -8.94 2.49
N TYR A 143 -6.75 -8.90 3.49
CA TYR A 143 -5.29 -8.99 3.33
C TYR A 143 -4.61 -9.33 4.66
N LEU A 144 -3.34 -9.72 4.55
CA LEU A 144 -2.47 -10.05 5.67
C LEU A 144 -1.36 -8.99 5.77
N THR A 145 -0.90 -8.70 6.99
CA THR A 145 0.26 -7.82 7.21
C THR A 145 1.25 -8.51 8.16
N LEU A 146 2.44 -8.79 7.66
CA LEU A 146 3.59 -9.22 8.41
C LEU A 146 4.38 -7.99 8.86
N TYR A 147 4.58 -7.86 10.16
CA TYR A 147 5.49 -6.88 10.74
C TYR A 147 6.84 -7.54 10.99
N ALA A 148 7.93 -6.86 10.67
CA ALA A 148 9.29 -7.34 10.92
C ALA A 148 10.25 -6.20 11.33
N PRO A 149 11.20 -6.45 12.24
CA PRO A 149 12.17 -5.47 12.71
C PRO A 149 13.35 -5.33 11.73
N MET A 150 13.07 -4.83 10.53
CA MET A 150 14.08 -4.58 9.50
C MET A 150 14.08 -3.11 9.12
N ASP A 151 15.25 -2.45 9.20
CA ASP A 151 15.36 -1.01 8.93
C ASP A 151 14.92 -0.62 7.52
N VAL A 152 15.17 -1.47 6.52
CA VAL A 152 14.69 -1.25 5.14
C VAL A 152 13.17 -1.07 5.07
N LEU A 153 12.43 -1.67 6.01
CA LEU A 153 10.98 -1.60 6.04
C LEU A 153 10.44 -0.25 6.56
N LYS A 154 11.31 0.58 7.14
CA LYS A 154 10.95 1.96 7.56
C LYS A 154 10.73 2.86 6.36
N ASP A 155 11.41 2.57 5.24
CA ASP A 155 11.34 3.33 4.00
C ASP A 155 10.53 2.62 2.92
N ILE A 156 10.48 1.27 2.96
CA ILE A 156 9.82 0.44 1.95
C ILE A 156 8.80 -0.51 2.60
N SER A 157 7.62 -0.66 2.01
CA SER A 157 6.71 -1.76 2.32
C SER A 157 6.72 -2.75 1.16
N PHE A 158 6.97 -4.03 1.42
CA PHE A 158 6.87 -5.03 0.35
C PHE A 158 5.45 -5.57 0.27
N VAL A 159 4.97 -5.72 -0.95
CA VAL A 159 3.66 -6.31 -1.23
C VAL A 159 3.86 -7.60 -2.00
N ASP A 160 3.59 -8.73 -1.37
CA ASP A 160 3.48 -10.02 -2.05
C ASP A 160 2.11 -10.10 -2.72
N THR A 161 2.11 -10.31 -4.03
CA THR A 161 0.89 -10.42 -4.82
C THR A 161 0.67 -11.86 -5.27
N PRO A 162 -0.59 -12.36 -5.28
CA PRO A 162 -0.91 -13.62 -5.94
C PRO A 162 -0.33 -13.66 -7.35
N GLY A 163 0.14 -14.85 -7.77
CA GLY A 163 0.70 -15.01 -9.12
C GLY A 163 -0.31 -14.59 -10.18
N LEU A 164 0.16 -13.96 -11.26
CA LEU A 164 -0.66 -13.31 -12.29
C LEU A 164 -1.62 -14.25 -13.05
N ASN A 165 -1.49 -15.56 -12.84
CA ASN A 165 -2.34 -16.61 -13.41
C ASN A 165 -3.27 -17.26 -12.36
N SER A 166 -3.59 -16.57 -11.26
CA SER A 166 -4.51 -17.10 -10.24
C SER A 166 -5.90 -17.36 -10.84
N GLN A 167 -6.46 -18.54 -10.56
CA GLN A 167 -7.76 -19.02 -11.10
C GLN A 167 -8.99 -18.21 -10.61
N SER A 168 -8.83 -17.35 -9.61
CA SER A 168 -9.88 -16.55 -8.99
C SER A 168 -9.91 -15.12 -9.55
N GLN A 169 -11.06 -14.73 -10.11
CA GLN A 169 -11.28 -13.41 -10.70
C GLN A 169 -11.24 -12.28 -9.63
N SER A 170 -11.65 -12.57 -8.39
CA SER A 170 -11.59 -11.63 -7.25
C SER A 170 -10.15 -11.27 -6.85
N ASP A 171 -9.22 -12.20 -6.96
CA ASP A 171 -7.83 -12.01 -6.54
C ASP A 171 -7.06 -11.22 -7.60
N THR A 172 -7.46 -11.36 -8.88
CA THR A 172 -6.95 -10.58 -10.00
C THR A 172 -7.28 -9.09 -9.85
N ASP A 173 -8.52 -8.74 -9.49
CA ASP A 173 -8.92 -7.33 -9.31
C ASP A 173 -8.26 -6.67 -8.10
N THR A 174 -8.08 -7.42 -7.01
CA THR A 174 -7.37 -6.95 -5.81
C THR A 174 -5.90 -6.70 -6.14
N THR A 175 -5.26 -7.63 -6.85
CA THR A 175 -3.87 -7.51 -7.32
C THR A 175 -3.71 -6.29 -8.24
N LYS A 176 -4.59 -6.12 -9.23
CA LYS A 176 -4.59 -4.96 -10.14
C LYS A 176 -4.74 -3.63 -9.38
N ARG A 177 -5.57 -3.58 -8.33
CA ARG A 177 -5.74 -2.38 -7.50
C ARG A 177 -4.49 -2.06 -6.71
N VAL A 178 -3.89 -3.06 -6.06
CA VAL A 178 -2.65 -2.87 -5.28
C VAL A 178 -1.52 -2.43 -6.19
N LEU A 179 -1.33 -3.08 -7.33
CA LEU A 179 -0.35 -2.68 -8.34
C LEU A 179 -0.59 -1.25 -8.85
N ARG A 180 -1.84 -0.77 -8.92
CA ARG A 180 -2.13 0.63 -9.26
C ARG A 180 -1.66 1.63 -8.21
N ASP A 181 -1.56 1.26 -6.94
CA ASP A 181 -1.18 2.18 -5.87
C ASP A 181 0.31 2.07 -5.46
N VAL A 182 1.02 0.99 -5.81
CA VAL A 182 2.45 0.83 -5.46
C VAL A 182 3.37 1.86 -6.13
N GLY A 183 4.46 2.22 -5.47
CA GLY A 183 5.50 3.10 -6.00
C GLY A 183 6.50 2.37 -6.89
N GLY A 184 6.71 1.06 -6.70
CA GLY A 184 7.69 0.28 -7.45
C GLY A 184 7.26 -1.18 -7.65
N ILE A 185 7.91 -1.85 -8.60
CA ILE A 185 7.72 -3.28 -8.88
C ILE A 185 9.07 -3.97 -8.98
N ILE A 186 9.18 -5.14 -8.34
CA ILE A 186 10.23 -6.12 -8.61
C ILE A 186 9.58 -7.29 -9.35
N TRP A 187 10.01 -7.48 -10.61
CA TRP A 187 9.53 -8.58 -11.45
C TRP A 187 10.47 -9.77 -11.35
N LEU A 188 9.96 -10.91 -10.89
CA LEU A 188 10.70 -12.17 -10.77
C LEU A 188 10.33 -13.12 -11.91
N THR A 189 11.35 -13.63 -12.59
CA THR A 189 11.24 -14.60 -13.67
C THR A 189 12.25 -15.73 -13.51
N LEU A 190 11.87 -16.92 -13.97
CA LEU A 190 12.77 -18.06 -14.08
C LEU A 190 13.48 -18.01 -15.43
N ILE A 191 14.71 -18.51 -15.49
CA ILE A 191 15.51 -18.50 -16.74
C ILE A 191 14.79 -19.21 -17.89
N ASP A 192 14.02 -20.26 -17.60
CA ASP A 192 13.25 -21.03 -18.60
C ASP A 192 12.05 -20.26 -19.17
N ASN A 193 11.62 -19.20 -18.48
CA ASN A 193 10.49 -18.35 -18.87
C ASN A 193 10.93 -16.99 -19.40
N ALA A 194 12.13 -16.55 -19.03
CA ALA A 194 12.71 -15.30 -19.46
C ALA A 194 12.69 -15.17 -20.99
N GLY A 195 12.00 -14.13 -21.48
CA GLY A 195 11.91 -13.82 -22.91
C GLY A 195 10.82 -14.58 -23.67
N LYS A 196 9.99 -15.39 -23.01
CA LYS A 196 8.78 -15.95 -23.64
C LYS A 196 7.80 -14.83 -23.99
N GLN A 197 7.16 -14.96 -25.14
CA GLN A 197 6.15 -13.99 -25.61
C GLN A 197 4.97 -13.85 -24.62
N SER A 198 4.62 -14.92 -23.90
CA SER A 198 3.59 -14.88 -22.86
C SER A 198 3.96 -13.95 -21.69
N GLU A 199 5.22 -13.95 -21.27
CA GLU A 199 5.71 -13.05 -20.22
C GLU A 199 5.80 -11.60 -20.72
N ALA A 200 6.34 -11.39 -21.92
CA ALA A 200 6.43 -10.06 -22.53
C ALA A 200 5.04 -9.40 -22.65
N LYS A 201 4.02 -10.14 -23.10
CA LYS A 201 2.64 -9.64 -23.18
C LYS A 201 2.07 -9.21 -21.83
N ILE A 202 2.33 -10.00 -20.78
CA ILE A 202 1.87 -9.68 -19.43
C ILE A 202 2.58 -8.40 -18.95
N LEU A 203 3.90 -8.32 -19.10
CA LEU A 203 4.67 -7.13 -18.76
C LEU A 203 4.19 -5.88 -19.52
N GLU A 204 3.91 -5.98 -20.82
CA GLU A 204 3.38 -4.89 -21.63
C GLU A 204 1.99 -4.43 -21.15
N GLU A 205 1.10 -5.37 -20.85
CA GLU A 205 -0.23 -5.07 -20.27
C GLU A 205 -0.06 -4.31 -18.95
N TYR A 206 0.77 -4.81 -18.03
CA TYR A 206 1.00 -4.16 -16.75
C TYR A 206 1.66 -2.79 -16.91
N LEU A 207 2.76 -2.68 -17.65
CA LEU A 207 3.48 -1.42 -17.88
C LEU A 207 2.58 -0.36 -18.52
N SER A 208 1.63 -0.75 -19.39
CA SER A 208 0.65 0.19 -19.94
C SER A 208 -0.20 0.87 -18.86
N HIS A 209 -0.50 0.16 -17.76
CA HIS A 209 -1.22 0.72 -16.61
C HIS A 209 -0.32 1.59 -15.71
N PHE A 210 1.00 1.42 -15.78
CA PHE A 210 1.97 2.26 -15.05
C PHE A 210 2.41 3.51 -15.82
N LYS A 211 2.36 3.50 -17.16
CA LYS A 211 2.76 4.65 -18.01
C LYS A 211 2.05 5.96 -17.65
N ASN A 212 0.84 5.88 -17.09
CA ASN A 212 0.06 7.06 -16.70
C ASN A 212 0.34 7.56 -15.27
N LYS A 213 1.23 6.89 -14.51
CA LYS A 213 1.74 7.44 -13.26
C LYS A 213 2.84 8.46 -13.60
N SER A 214 2.45 9.70 -13.89
CA SER A 214 3.40 10.81 -13.75
C SER A 214 3.84 10.88 -12.28
N LEU A 215 5.15 10.98 -12.09
CA LEU A 215 5.77 11.46 -10.85
C LEU A 215 5.25 12.85 -10.52
#